data_AF-A0A959L3V7-F1
#
_entry.id   AF-A0A959L3V7-F1
#
_cell.length_a   1.000
_cell.length_b   1.000
_cell.length_c   1.000
_cell.angle_alpha   90.00
_cell.angle_beta   90.00
_cell.angle_gamma   90.00
#
_symmetry.space_group_name_H-M   'P 1'
#
loop_
_entity.id
_entity.type
_entity.pdbx_description
1 polymer ?
#
loop_
_entity_poly.entity_id
_entity_poly.type
_entity_poly.pdbx_seq_one_letter_code
_entity_poly.pdbx_strand_id
1 'polypeptide(L)' 'MPLVIPSKEIKDFDDYRHWLCNSGTKYYEQVWSFRNKEMILQEYLAVCYAKKVKPRFNKEDTLTIERLAKKN' A
#
# COMPACT_ATOMS: atom_id res chain seq x y z
N MET A 1 -6.65 9.48 8.55
CA MET A 1 -5.29 10.05 8.41
C MET A 1 -5.17 10.68 7.03
N PRO A 2 -4.48 11.82 6.86
CA PRO A 2 -4.25 12.40 5.54
C PRO A 2 -3.40 11.45 4.68
N LEU A 3 -3.83 11.22 3.44
CA LEU A 3 -3.09 10.42 2.46
C LEU A 3 -1.80 11.16 2.08
N VAL A 4 -0.64 10.60 2.40
CA VAL A 4 0.65 11.18 2.00
C VAL A 4 1.07 10.57 0.68
N ILE A 5 1.14 11.40 -0.36
CA ILE A 5 1.51 10.95 -1.70
C ILE A 5 3.04 11.03 -1.84
N PRO A 6 3.75 9.93 -2.11
CA PRO A 6 5.18 9.94 -2.34
C PRO A 6 5.54 10.83 -3.53
N SER A 7 6.59 11.64 -3.41
CA SER A 7 7.15 12.37 -4.57
C SER A 7 7.93 11.45 -5.52
N LYS A 8 8.54 10.38 -4.99
CA LYS A 8 9.24 9.36 -5.78
C LYS A 8 8.28 8.47 -6.55
N GLU A 9 8.76 7.91 -7.66
CA GLU A 9 8.07 6.83 -8.37
C GLU A 9 7.96 5.62 -7.46
N ILE A 10 6.77 5.01 -7.42
CA ILE A 10 6.50 3.78 -6.66
C ILE A 10 6.23 2.69 -7.66
N LYS A 11 7.08 1.67 -7.70
CA LYS A 11 6.99 0.59 -8.70
C LYS A 11 5.94 -0.46 -8.36
N ASP A 12 5.83 -0.79 -7.08
CA ASP A 12 4.95 -1.83 -6.56
C ASP A 12 4.59 -1.56 -5.08
N PHE A 13 3.81 -2.48 -4.51
CA PHE A 13 3.37 -2.38 -3.12
C PHE A 13 4.53 -2.43 -2.11
N ASP A 14 5.58 -3.19 -2.38
CA ASP A 14 6.72 -3.33 -1.45
C ASP A 14 7.55 -2.06 -1.42
N ASP A 15 7.76 -1.45 -2.59
CA ASP A 15 8.40 -0.15 -2.72
C ASP A 15 7.62 0.94 -1.94
N TYR A 16 6.28 0.90 -1.97
CA TYR A 16 5.45 1.77 -1.14
C TYR A 16 5.65 1.53 0.36
N ARG A 17 5.69 0.27 0.80
CA ARG A 17 5.92 -0.10 2.20
C ARG A 17 7.29 0.38 2.69
N HIS A 18 8.33 0.18 1.89
CA HIS A 18 9.66 0.68 2.19
C HIS A 18 9.68 2.21 2.25
N TRP A 19 9.00 2.90 1.33
CA TRP A 19 8.89 4.35 1.38
C TRP A 19 8.17 4.86 2.64
N LEU A 20 7.09 4.20 3.08
CA LEU A 20 6.39 4.56 4.32
C LEU A 20 7.29 4.50 5.55
N CYS A 21 8.12 3.46 5.66
CA CYS A 21 9.11 3.34 6.72
C CYS A 21 10.20 4.40 6.61
N ASN A 22 10.77 4.58 5.40
CA ASN A 22 11.90 5.49 5.17
C ASN A 22 11.52 6.96 5.28
N SER A 23 10.26 7.31 5.01
CA SER A 23 9.73 8.68 5.15
C SER A 23 9.42 9.05 6.60
N GLY A 24 9.46 8.10 7.54
CA GLY A 24 9.01 8.30 8.91
C GLY A 24 7.50 8.47 9.05
N THR A 25 6.73 8.23 7.98
CA THR A 25 5.27 8.36 7.99
C THR A 25 4.63 7.30 8.87
N LYS A 26 5.18 6.07 8.84
CA LYS A 26 4.72 4.93 9.65
C LYS A 26 5.90 4.09 10.12
N TYR A 27 5.76 3.47 11.29
CA TYR A 27 6.76 2.56 11.82
C TYR A 27 6.72 1.20 11.10
N TYR A 28 7.86 0.52 11.08
CA TYR A 28 8.01 -0.80 10.45
C TYR A 28 6.93 -1.79 10.89
N GLU A 29 6.69 -1.90 12.20
CA GLU A 29 5.68 -2.80 12.76
C GLU A 29 4.27 -2.50 12.25
N GLN A 30 3.94 -1.24 11.99
CA GLN A 30 2.63 -0.84 11.48
C GLN A 30 2.47 -1.19 10.00
N VAL A 31 3.55 -1.08 9.22
CA VAL A 31 3.56 -1.32 7.76
C VAL A 31 3.64 -2.81 7.43
N TRP A 32 4.37 -3.58 8.23
CA TRP A 32 4.67 -5.00 7.97
C TRP A 32 3.83 -5.97 8.81
N SER A 33 3.01 -5.47 9.75
CA SER A 33 2.05 -6.30 10.47
C SER A 33 0.95 -6.84 9.56
N PHE A 34 0.69 -8.14 9.66
CA PHE A 34 -0.44 -8.80 8.98
C PHE A 34 -1.79 -8.15 9.31
N ARG A 35 -1.96 -7.62 10.54
CA ARG A 35 -3.21 -6.98 10.95
C ARG A 35 -3.49 -5.68 10.20
N ASN A 36 -2.44 -4.99 9.77
CA ASN A 36 -2.53 -3.69 9.10
C ASN A 36 -2.32 -3.77 7.59
N LYS A 37 -1.94 -4.94 7.06
CA LYS A 37 -1.66 -5.15 5.63
C LYS A 37 -2.78 -4.62 4.74
N GLU A 38 -4.03 -4.89 5.12
CA GLU A 38 -5.22 -4.45 4.40
C GLU A 38 -5.32 -2.93 4.28
N MET A 39 -5.15 -2.22 5.41
CA MET A 39 -5.18 -0.75 5.45
C MET A 39 -4.06 -0.14 4.60
N ILE A 40 -2.83 -0.67 4.72
CA ILE A 40 -1.68 -0.17 3.94
C ILE A 40 -1.87 -0.41 2.44
N LEU A 41 -2.51 -1.53 2.08
CA LEU A 41 -2.83 -1.87 0.69
C LEU A 41 -3.90 -0.94 0.11
N GLN A 42 -4.91 -0.56 0.89
CA GLN A 42 -5.89 0.45 0.50
C GLN A 42 -5.26 1.83 0.31
N GLU A 43 -4.36 2.23 1.19
CA GLU A 43 -3.62 3.49 1.02
C GLU A 43 -2.77 3.49 -0.26
N TYR A 44 -2.07 2.38 -0.53
CA TYR A 44 -1.31 2.22 -1.77
C TYR A 44 -2.21 2.34 -3.01
N LEU A 45 -3.37 1.70 -3.01
CA LEU A 45 -4.35 1.81 -4.10
C LEU A 45 -4.81 3.26 -4.30
N ALA A 46 -5.05 4.00 -3.21
CA ALA A 46 -5.41 5.41 -3.27
C ALA A 46 -4.27 6.27 -3.86
N VAL A 47 -3.01 5.99 -3.50
CA VAL A 47 -1.84 6.64 -4.10
C VAL A 47 -1.75 6.34 -5.59
N CYS A 48 -1.92 5.09 -6.01
CA CYS A 48 -1.90 4.71 -7.42
C CYS A 48 -2.99 5.43 -8.21
N TYR A 49 -4.20 5.53 -7.65
CA TYR A 49 -5.31 6.26 -8.24
C TYR A 49 -5.00 7.77 -8.38
N ALA A 50 -4.50 8.41 -7.32
CA ALA A 50 -4.13 9.82 -7.34
C ALA A 50 -3.03 10.12 -8.38
N LYS A 51 -2.07 9.21 -8.53
CA LYS A 51 -0.99 9.31 -9.53
C LYS A 51 -1.39 8.83 -10.93
N LYS A 52 -2.60 8.29 -11.12
CA LYS A 52 -3.07 7.66 -12.37
C LYS A 52 -2.12 6.57 -12.88
N VAL A 53 -1.52 5.80 -11.97
CA VAL A 53 -0.64 4.67 -12.30
C VAL A 53 -1.33 3.33 -12.03
N LYS A 54 -1.05 2.31 -12.85
CA LYS A 54 -1.58 0.97 -12.64
C LYS A 54 -0.87 0.32 -11.45
N PRO A 55 -1.59 -0.13 -10.41
CA PRO A 55 -0.96 -0.77 -9.26
C PRO A 55 -0.36 -2.11 -9.66
N ARG A 56 0.81 -2.43 -9.11
CA ARG A 56 1.48 -3.73 -9.24
C ARG A 56 1.52 -4.45 -7.90
N PHE A 57 1.26 -5.76 -7.94
CA PHE A 57 1.09 -6.62 -6.78
C PHE A 57 1.82 -7.94 -6.96
N ASN A 58 2.31 -8.49 -5.85
CA ASN A 58 2.75 -9.87 -5.79
C ASN A 58 1.56 -10.81 -5.60
N LYS A 59 1.74 -12.11 -5.86
CA LYS A 59 0.67 -13.12 -5.83
C LYS A 59 -0.10 -13.14 -4.50
N GLU A 60 0.59 -12.95 -3.37
CA GLU A 60 -0.05 -12.91 -2.05
C GLU A 60 -0.89 -11.64 -1.81
N ASP A 61 -0.48 -10.51 -2.38
CA ASP A 61 -1.21 -9.24 -2.25
C ASP A 61 -2.47 -9.27 -3.11
N THR A 62 -2.40 -9.87 -4.30
CA THR A 62 -3.56 -10.11 -5.16
C THR A 62 -4.64 -10.89 -4.42
N LEU A 63 -4.28 -11.97 -3.72
CA LEU A 63 -5.22 -12.75 -2.91
C LEU A 63 -5.85 -11.93 -1.77
N THR A 64 -5.10 -10.96 -1.22
CA THR A 64 -5.60 -10.06 -0.18
C THR A 64 -6.62 -9.08 -0.74
N ILE A 65 -6.39 -8.55 -1.95
CA ILE A 65 -7.34 -7.67 -2.66
C ILE A 65 -8.60 -8.42 -3.08
N GLU A 66 -8.48 -9.65 -3.59
CA GLU A 66 -9.63 -10.46 -3.95
C GLU A 66 -10.52 -10.77 -2.75
N ARG A 67 -9.92 -11.00 -1.58
CA ARG A 67 -10.67 -11.16 -0.32
C ARG A 67 -11.37 -9.87 0.09
N LEU A 68 -10.69 -8.73 -0.03
CA LEU A 68 -11.26 -7.40 0.21
C LEU A 68 -12.47 -7.14 -0.69
N ALA A 69 -12.35 -7.43 -1.99
CA ALA A 69 -13.40 -7.20 -2.98
C ALA A 69 -14.62 -8.12 -2.78
N LYS A 70 -14.45 -9.31 -2.19
CA LYS A 70 -15.56 -10.22 -1.86
C LYS A 70 -16.28 -9.89 -0.54
N LYS A 71 -15.67 -9.05 0.29
CA LYS A 71 -16.21 -8.68 1.61
C LYS A 71 -17.15 -7.47 1.54
N ASN A 72 -17.07 -6.71 0.46
CA ASN A 72 -18.01 -5.64 0.07
C ASN A 72 -18.96 -6.14 -1.01
#